data_AF-A0A1M3QP75-F1
#
_entry.id   AF-A0A1M3QP75-F1
#
_cell.length_a   1.000
_cell.length_b   1.000
_cell.length_c   1.000
_cell.angle_alpha   90.00
_cell.angle_beta   90.00
_cell.angle_gamma   90.00
#
_symmetry.space_group_name_H-M   'P 1'
#
loop_
_entity.id
_entity.type
_entity.pdbx_description
1 polymer ?
#
loop_
_entity_poly.entity_id
_entity_poly.type
_entity_poly.pdbx_seq_one_letter_code
_entity_poly.pdbx_strand_id
1 'polypeptide(L)'
;MSDVQLFRLAGASAVELPGRAATVEKHLQTLIESQMQAFLGVRFLASEYATGKTHRGRIDSLGLDENACPVIIEYKRHSNENVINQGLFYLDWLLDHRAEFQLLVMQKFGNETANAIDWAGTRLLCIAADFTRYDEHAVQQIPRNVELIRYKLFGDDLLLLDLVNAVSVGDAAAAKAGEVNVAAPAKPKALGKDKTAEEQLAQAHPETRKLYEATASYLLALGDDVQEKQLKQYMAFRRLKNFACIVPYKDKLLVMLKLDPDTVAIEAGFSRDVRNIGSWGTGDLELTLRNQNDLARALPLLERSYNEN
;
A
#
# COMPACT_ATOMS: atom_id res chain seq x y z
N MET A 1 -19.30 0.13 -13.71
CA MET A 1 -18.52 0.01 -14.96
C MET A 1 -18.12 1.39 -15.39
N SER A 2 -16.92 1.82 -15.03
CA SER A 2 -16.28 2.96 -15.67
C SER A 2 -15.73 2.48 -17.01
N ASP A 3 -16.44 2.75 -18.10
CA ASP A 3 -15.90 2.54 -19.45
C ASP A 3 -14.84 3.60 -19.69
N VAL A 4 -13.62 3.37 -19.19
CA VAL A 4 -12.52 4.30 -19.38
C VAL A 4 -12.19 4.35 -20.87
N GLN A 5 -12.37 5.53 -21.46
CA GLN A 5 -11.99 5.85 -22.84
C GLN A 5 -10.73 6.71 -22.82
N LEU A 6 -9.76 6.36 -23.65
CA LEU A 6 -8.50 7.11 -23.77
C LEU A 6 -8.42 7.69 -25.18
N PHE A 7 -8.17 8.99 -25.28
CA PHE A 7 -8.01 9.68 -26.56
C PHE A 7 -6.62 10.29 -26.66
N ARG A 8 -5.96 10.09 -27.80
CA ARG A 8 -4.77 10.84 -28.18
C ARG A 8 -5.20 12.13 -28.86
N LEU A 9 -4.84 13.26 -28.28
CA LEU A 9 -5.09 14.59 -28.86
C LEU A 9 -3.89 15.01 -29.71
N ALA A 10 -4.15 15.41 -30.96
CA ALA A 10 -3.15 15.95 -31.88
C ALA A 10 -3.74 17.18 -32.58
N GLY A 11 -3.40 18.37 -32.08
CA GLY A 11 -3.96 19.64 -32.56
C GLY A 11 -5.49 19.66 -32.39
N ALA A 12 -6.22 19.83 -33.49
CA ALA A 12 -7.68 19.84 -33.51
C ALA A 12 -8.31 18.43 -33.71
N SER A 13 -7.51 17.37 -33.69
CA SER A 13 -7.98 15.99 -33.85
C SER A 13 -7.89 15.19 -32.55
N ALA A 14 -8.86 14.31 -32.34
CA ALA A 14 -8.87 13.33 -31.26
C ALA A 14 -9.03 11.94 -31.87
N VAL A 15 -8.13 11.03 -31.51
CA VAL A 15 -8.18 9.63 -31.93
C VAL A 15 -8.33 8.76 -30.70
N GLU A 16 -9.40 7.98 -30.63
CA GLU A 16 -9.58 7.01 -29.56
C GLU A 16 -8.51 5.92 -29.64
N LEU A 17 -7.88 5.65 -28.51
CA LEU A 17 -7.05 4.47 -28.31
C LEU A 17 -7.96 3.38 -27.74
N PRO A 18 -8.30 2.32 -28.50
CA PRO A 18 -9.18 1.29 -28.00
C PRO A 18 -8.47 0.52 -26.89
N GLY A 19 -9.16 0.36 -25.76
CA GLY A 19 -8.65 -0.46 -24.67
C GLY A 19 -8.82 -1.95 -24.93
N ARG A 20 -7.85 -2.74 -24.51
CA ARG A 20 -7.85 -4.21 -24.66
C ARG A 20 -7.36 -4.92 -23.40
N ALA A 21 -7.83 -6.14 -23.20
CA ALA A 21 -7.24 -7.07 -22.24
C ALA A 21 -5.96 -7.71 -22.82
N ALA A 22 -5.14 -8.31 -21.96
CA ALA A 22 -4.00 -9.10 -22.39
C ALA A 22 -4.48 -10.32 -23.18
N THR A 23 -3.73 -10.73 -24.23
CA THR A 23 -4.07 -11.92 -25.02
C THR A 23 -3.85 -13.20 -24.22
N VAL A 24 -2.78 -13.22 -23.41
CA VAL A 24 -2.37 -14.33 -22.55
C VAL A 24 -2.09 -13.78 -21.15
N GLU A 25 -2.63 -14.44 -20.12
CA GLU A 25 -2.43 -14.05 -18.72
C GLU A 25 -0.94 -13.94 -18.34
N LYS A 26 -0.13 -14.89 -18.80
CA LYS A 26 1.33 -14.86 -18.62
C LYS A 26 2.00 -13.58 -19.14
N HIS A 27 1.49 -12.96 -20.20
CA HIS A 27 2.05 -11.69 -20.70
C HIS A 27 1.78 -10.54 -19.73
N LEU A 28 0.58 -10.50 -19.13
CA LEU A 28 0.24 -9.52 -18.10
C LEU A 28 1.12 -9.72 -16.87
N GLN A 29 1.23 -10.96 -16.38
CA GLN A 29 2.09 -11.32 -15.25
C GLN A 29 3.54 -10.88 -15.51
N THR A 30 4.11 -11.26 -16.66
CA THR A 30 5.50 -10.89 -17.00
C THR A 30 5.70 -9.38 -17.07
N LEU A 31 4.73 -8.65 -17.65
CA LEU A 31 4.76 -7.18 -17.70
C LEU A 31 4.78 -6.59 -16.29
N ILE A 32 3.86 -7.00 -15.43
CA ILE A 32 3.75 -6.48 -14.06
C ILE A 32 4.99 -6.85 -13.25
N GLU A 33 5.49 -8.09 -13.33
CA GLU A 33 6.70 -8.53 -12.64
C GLU A 33 7.95 -7.74 -13.04
N SER A 34 8.07 -7.38 -14.33
CA SER A 34 9.25 -6.66 -14.84
C SER A 34 9.41 -5.24 -14.29
N GLN A 35 8.32 -4.61 -13.87
CA GLN A 35 8.28 -3.22 -13.38
C GLN A 35 7.43 -3.10 -12.11
N MET A 36 7.37 -4.18 -11.31
CA MET A 36 6.47 -4.30 -10.16
C MET A 36 6.65 -3.18 -9.14
N GLN A 37 7.89 -2.71 -8.98
CA GLN A 37 8.21 -1.60 -8.09
C GLN A 37 7.60 -0.28 -8.58
N ALA A 38 7.65 -0.01 -9.88
CA ALA A 38 7.09 1.22 -10.46
C ALA A 38 5.56 1.21 -10.42
N PHE A 39 4.95 0.06 -10.76
CA PHE A 39 3.51 -0.08 -10.86
C PHE A 39 2.81 -0.17 -9.50
N LEU A 40 3.37 -0.95 -8.56
CA LEU A 40 2.67 -1.35 -7.34
C LEU A 40 3.41 -0.97 -6.05
N GLY A 41 4.63 -0.43 -6.14
CA GLY A 41 5.49 -0.24 -4.95
C GLY A 41 5.93 -1.56 -4.32
N VAL A 42 5.96 -2.64 -5.12
CA VAL A 42 6.29 -3.98 -4.62
C VAL A 42 7.62 -4.44 -5.22
N ARG A 43 8.53 -4.89 -4.37
CA ARG A 43 9.77 -5.55 -4.78
C ARG A 43 9.47 -7.00 -5.12
N PHE A 44 9.66 -7.37 -6.38
CA PHE A 44 9.42 -8.72 -6.88
C PHE A 44 10.28 -9.76 -6.14
N LEU A 45 9.67 -10.85 -5.67
CA LEU A 45 10.35 -11.91 -4.92
C LEU A 45 10.48 -13.19 -5.78
N ALA A 46 9.34 -13.74 -6.22
CA ALA A 46 9.29 -14.98 -7.00
C ALA A 46 8.08 -14.97 -7.94
N SER A 47 8.19 -15.71 -9.04
CA SER A 47 7.12 -15.96 -10.02
C SER A 47 6.74 -17.43 -9.95
N GLU A 48 5.47 -17.76 -10.20
CA GLU A 48 4.97 -19.12 -10.37
C GLU A 48 5.34 -20.03 -9.17
N TYR A 49 5.19 -19.50 -7.95
CA TYR A 49 5.68 -20.14 -6.74
C TYR A 49 4.84 -21.37 -6.35
N ALA A 50 5.46 -22.54 -6.34
CA ALA A 50 4.77 -23.80 -6.02
C ALA A 50 4.52 -23.94 -4.51
N THR A 51 3.27 -24.21 -4.11
CA THR A 51 2.88 -24.36 -2.69
C THR A 51 3.07 -25.79 -2.15
N GLY A 52 4.00 -26.53 -2.74
CA GLY A 52 4.34 -27.89 -2.35
C GLY A 52 3.26 -28.95 -2.66
N LYS A 53 3.51 -30.18 -2.19
CA LYS A 53 2.69 -31.37 -2.53
C LYS A 53 1.33 -31.40 -1.83
N THR A 54 1.17 -30.67 -0.73
CA THR A 54 -0.05 -30.66 0.11
C THR A 54 -1.09 -29.70 -0.44
N HIS A 55 -0.70 -28.47 -0.77
CA HIS A 55 -1.63 -27.48 -1.32
C HIS A 55 -1.78 -27.59 -2.85
N ARG A 56 -0.78 -28.19 -3.55
CA ARG A 56 -0.78 -28.45 -5.01
C ARG A 56 -1.16 -27.24 -5.86
N GLY A 57 -0.91 -26.05 -5.35
CA GLY A 57 -1.22 -24.79 -6.00
C GLY A 57 0.04 -24.10 -6.51
N ARG A 58 -0.17 -22.96 -7.14
CA ARG A 58 0.88 -22.10 -7.67
C ARG A 58 0.45 -20.66 -7.52
N ILE A 59 1.23 -19.90 -6.77
CA ILE A 59 1.03 -18.46 -6.60
C ILE A 59 1.64 -17.75 -7.80
N ASP A 60 0.91 -16.87 -8.46
CA ASP A 60 1.39 -16.26 -9.70
C ASP A 60 2.62 -15.38 -9.43
N SER A 61 2.53 -14.45 -8.48
CA SER A 61 3.70 -13.67 -8.03
C SER A 61 3.72 -13.46 -6.51
N LEU A 62 4.93 -13.51 -5.96
CA LEU A 62 5.24 -13.07 -4.59
C LEU A 62 6.07 -11.79 -4.63
N GLY A 63 5.82 -10.91 -3.68
CA GLY A 63 6.58 -9.68 -3.51
C GLY A 63 6.58 -9.14 -2.09
N LEU A 64 7.34 -8.07 -1.87
CA LEU A 64 7.44 -7.36 -0.60
C LEU A 64 7.21 -5.87 -0.84
N ASP A 65 6.20 -5.28 -0.20
CA ASP A 65 5.86 -3.87 -0.42
C ASP A 65 6.79 -2.88 0.30
N GLU A 66 6.52 -1.61 0.06
CA GLU A 66 7.15 -0.44 0.66
C GLU A 66 7.17 -0.43 2.21
N ASN A 67 6.23 -1.15 2.84
CA ASN A 67 6.09 -1.23 4.29
C ASN A 67 6.66 -2.55 4.85
N ALA A 68 7.44 -3.28 4.05
CA ALA A 68 7.92 -4.62 4.35
C ALA A 68 6.80 -5.64 4.60
N CYS A 69 5.61 -5.43 4.01
CA CYS A 69 4.53 -6.38 4.09
C CYS A 69 4.62 -7.41 2.94
N PRO A 70 4.42 -8.70 3.21
CA PRO A 70 4.32 -9.71 2.16
C PRO A 70 3.13 -9.43 1.23
N VAL A 71 3.33 -9.65 -0.07
CA VAL A 71 2.30 -9.43 -1.09
C VAL A 71 2.18 -10.67 -1.97
N ILE A 72 0.95 -11.15 -2.12
CA ILE A 72 0.55 -12.10 -3.17
C ILE A 72 -0.12 -11.30 -4.27
N ILE A 73 0.22 -11.61 -5.53
CA ILE A 73 -0.44 -11.05 -6.70
C ILE A 73 -0.96 -12.20 -7.54
N GLU A 74 -2.25 -12.16 -7.86
CA GLU A 74 -2.93 -13.12 -8.73
C GLU A 74 -3.52 -12.40 -9.93
N TYR A 75 -3.38 -12.98 -11.13
CA TYR A 75 -3.80 -12.34 -12.38
C TYR A 75 -4.98 -13.06 -13.00
N LYS A 76 -5.87 -12.32 -13.66
CA LYS A 76 -6.88 -12.88 -14.56
C LYS A 76 -7.07 -12.05 -15.82
N ARG A 77 -7.36 -12.76 -16.91
CA ARG A 77 -7.74 -12.10 -18.16
C ARG A 77 -9.19 -11.61 -18.18
N HIS A 78 -10.09 -12.26 -17.43
CA HIS A 78 -11.53 -12.00 -17.47
C HIS A 78 -12.14 -11.85 -16.08
N SER A 79 -13.30 -11.20 -16.02
CA SER A 79 -14.03 -10.91 -14.78
C SER A 79 -14.74 -12.08 -14.12
N ASN A 80 -14.99 -13.16 -14.87
CA ASN A 80 -15.79 -14.30 -14.37
C ASN A 80 -14.93 -15.36 -13.68
N GLU A 81 -13.65 -15.10 -13.49
CA GLU A 81 -12.70 -16.05 -12.93
C GLU A 81 -12.52 -15.80 -11.43
N ASN A 82 -12.48 -16.88 -10.64
CA ASN A 82 -12.57 -16.84 -9.18
C ASN A 82 -11.24 -16.43 -8.49
N VAL A 83 -10.67 -15.29 -8.91
CA VAL A 83 -9.35 -14.80 -8.49
C VAL A 83 -9.28 -14.54 -6.99
N ILE A 84 -10.36 -14.02 -6.40
CA ILE A 84 -10.41 -13.72 -4.97
C ILE A 84 -10.26 -15.00 -4.16
N ASN A 85 -11.04 -16.05 -4.46
CA ASN A 85 -10.96 -17.28 -3.68
C ASN A 85 -9.63 -18.02 -3.90
N GLN A 86 -9.07 -17.99 -5.12
CA GLN A 86 -7.73 -18.51 -5.39
C GLN A 86 -6.67 -17.78 -4.55
N GLY A 87 -6.70 -16.45 -4.57
CA GLY A 87 -5.80 -15.61 -3.80
C GLY A 87 -5.93 -15.80 -2.29
N LEU A 88 -7.16 -15.94 -1.77
CA LEU A 88 -7.39 -16.21 -0.34
C LEU A 88 -6.82 -17.57 0.09
N PHE A 89 -6.93 -18.58 -0.76
CA PHE A 89 -6.31 -19.89 -0.50
C PHE A 89 -4.78 -19.77 -0.39
N TYR A 90 -4.15 -18.95 -1.23
CA TYR A 90 -2.70 -18.73 -1.15
C TYR A 90 -2.28 -17.80 -0.01
N LEU A 91 -3.14 -16.87 0.37
CA LEU A 91 -2.94 -16.03 1.54
C LEU A 91 -2.86 -16.87 2.82
N ASP A 92 -3.76 -17.85 2.96
CA ASP A 92 -3.72 -18.81 4.07
C ASP A 92 -2.40 -19.61 4.07
N TRP A 93 -2.02 -20.15 2.91
CA TRP A 93 -0.74 -20.84 2.75
C TRP A 93 0.46 -19.98 3.18
N LEU A 94 0.53 -18.72 2.73
CA LEU A 94 1.62 -17.81 3.07
C LEU A 94 1.71 -17.54 4.57
N LEU A 95 0.58 -17.40 5.25
CA LEU A 95 0.53 -17.16 6.70
C LEU A 95 0.93 -18.39 7.52
N ASP A 96 0.75 -19.59 6.99
CA ASP A 96 1.22 -20.85 7.58
C ASP A 96 2.70 -21.13 7.26
N HIS A 97 3.22 -20.60 6.14
CA HIS A 97 4.57 -20.86 5.63
C HIS A 97 5.51 -19.64 5.73
N ARG A 98 5.36 -18.84 6.80
CA ARG A 98 6.13 -17.60 6.99
C ARG A 98 7.63 -17.78 6.92
N ALA A 99 8.15 -18.87 7.48
CA ALA A 99 9.59 -19.16 7.49
C ALA A 99 10.15 -19.34 6.06
N GLU A 100 9.36 -19.93 5.17
CA GLU A 100 9.74 -20.15 3.77
C GLU A 100 9.80 -18.82 3.02
N PHE A 101 8.77 -17.98 3.15
CA PHE A 101 8.79 -16.63 2.56
C PHE A 101 9.89 -15.75 3.16
N GLN A 102 10.12 -15.79 4.47
CA GLN A 102 11.20 -15.06 5.13
C GLN A 102 12.58 -15.48 4.60
N LEU A 103 12.77 -16.78 4.35
CA LEU A 103 14.00 -17.30 3.74
C LEU A 103 14.21 -16.73 2.33
N LEU A 104 13.16 -16.67 1.50
CA LEU A 104 13.24 -16.05 0.17
C LEU A 104 13.64 -14.57 0.26
N VAL A 105 13.02 -13.82 1.18
CA VAL A 105 13.35 -12.41 1.42
C VAL A 105 14.80 -12.26 1.89
N MET A 106 15.26 -13.12 2.80
CA MET A 106 16.63 -13.10 3.29
C MET A 106 17.64 -13.36 2.17
N GLN A 107 17.34 -14.33 1.29
CA GLN A 107 18.20 -14.67 0.15
C GLN A 107 18.27 -13.55 -0.88
N LYS A 108 17.16 -12.84 -1.13
CA LYS A 108 17.08 -11.83 -2.20
C LYS A 108 17.41 -10.41 -1.73
N PHE A 109 17.03 -10.05 -0.50
CA PHE A 109 17.08 -8.69 0.05
C PHE A 109 17.86 -8.58 1.37
N GLY A 110 18.45 -9.67 1.84
CA GLY A 110 19.30 -9.68 3.03
C GLY A 110 18.54 -9.84 4.35
N ASN A 111 19.32 -10.09 5.41
CA ASN A 111 18.81 -10.42 6.74
C ASN A 111 18.04 -9.27 7.42
N GLU A 112 18.47 -8.02 7.22
CA GLU A 112 17.78 -6.87 7.80
C GLU A 112 16.35 -6.76 7.27
N THR A 113 16.17 -6.84 5.94
CA THR A 113 14.85 -6.85 5.31
C THR A 113 13.99 -8.02 5.81
N ALA A 114 14.57 -9.22 5.92
CA ALA A 114 13.86 -10.41 6.37
C ALA A 114 13.37 -10.31 7.83
N ASN A 115 14.12 -9.63 8.69
CA ASN A 115 13.73 -9.41 10.09
C ASN A 115 12.75 -8.25 10.26
N ALA A 116 12.62 -7.38 9.26
CA ALA A 116 11.70 -6.25 9.24
C ALA A 116 10.31 -6.59 8.66
N ILE A 117 10.07 -7.84 8.22
CA ILE A 117 8.79 -8.23 7.60
C ILE A 117 7.61 -7.98 8.55
N ASP A 118 6.63 -7.22 8.07
CA ASP A 118 5.37 -6.98 8.77
C ASP A 118 4.27 -7.90 8.22
N TRP A 119 4.07 -9.01 8.93
CA TRP A 119 3.06 -10.03 8.61
C TRP A 119 1.62 -9.55 8.83
N ALA A 120 1.38 -8.62 9.75
CA ALA A 120 0.02 -8.13 10.02
C ALA A 120 -0.52 -7.35 8.82
N GLY A 121 0.39 -6.69 8.09
CA GLY A 121 0.09 -5.95 6.89
C GLY A 121 0.07 -6.77 5.59
N THR A 122 0.10 -8.11 5.64
CA THR A 122 0.09 -8.96 4.42
C THR A 122 -1.06 -8.59 3.49
N ARG A 123 -0.78 -8.53 2.18
CA ARG A 123 -1.72 -8.08 1.13
C ARG A 123 -1.95 -9.14 0.07
N LEU A 124 -3.17 -9.17 -0.46
CA LEU A 124 -3.54 -9.91 -1.66
C LEU A 124 -3.97 -8.89 -2.73
N LEU A 125 -3.27 -8.87 -3.86
CA LEU A 125 -3.61 -8.06 -5.03
C LEU A 125 -4.21 -8.98 -6.11
N CYS A 126 -5.47 -8.77 -6.44
CA CYS A 126 -6.11 -9.42 -7.57
C CYS A 126 -6.09 -8.46 -8.76
N ILE A 127 -5.40 -8.81 -9.84
CA ILE A 127 -5.28 -7.97 -11.04
C ILE A 127 -6.07 -8.60 -12.19
N ALA A 128 -7.17 -7.97 -12.62
CA ALA A 128 -8.05 -8.52 -13.65
C ALA A 128 -8.51 -7.46 -14.65
N ALA A 129 -9.02 -7.90 -15.81
CA ALA A 129 -9.54 -6.95 -16.82
C ALA A 129 -10.82 -6.25 -16.35
N ASP A 130 -11.62 -6.90 -15.49
CA ASP A 130 -12.76 -6.29 -14.82
C ASP A 130 -13.16 -7.13 -13.59
N PHE A 131 -14.03 -6.56 -12.74
CA PHE A 131 -14.61 -7.21 -11.56
C PHE A 131 -16.13 -7.02 -11.57
N THR A 132 -16.86 -7.98 -11.03
CA THR A 132 -18.30 -7.82 -10.84
C THR A 132 -18.59 -7.04 -9.56
N ARG A 133 -19.79 -6.44 -9.47
CA ARG A 133 -20.27 -5.83 -8.23
C ARG A 133 -20.28 -6.79 -7.03
N TYR A 134 -20.34 -8.10 -7.28
CA TYR A 134 -20.31 -9.12 -6.23
C TYR A 134 -18.90 -9.31 -5.69
N ASP A 135 -17.89 -9.22 -6.55
CA ASP A 135 -16.48 -9.27 -6.16
C ASP A 135 -16.13 -8.08 -5.28
N GLU A 136 -16.52 -6.87 -5.72
CA GLU A 136 -16.35 -5.62 -4.97
C GLU A 136 -17.03 -5.68 -3.59
N HIS A 137 -18.26 -6.21 -3.53
CA HIS A 137 -18.96 -6.40 -2.25
C HIS A 137 -18.30 -7.48 -1.38
N ALA A 138 -17.81 -8.58 -1.97
CA ALA A 138 -17.20 -9.67 -1.23
C ALA A 138 -15.93 -9.22 -0.50
N VAL A 139 -15.06 -8.43 -1.16
CA VAL A 139 -13.82 -7.95 -0.53
C VAL A 139 -14.07 -7.04 0.67
N GLN A 140 -15.17 -6.29 0.69
CA GLN A 140 -15.56 -5.48 1.87
C GLN A 140 -15.93 -6.33 3.09
N GLN A 141 -16.33 -7.58 2.89
CA GLN A 141 -16.71 -8.50 3.97
C GLN A 141 -15.54 -9.36 4.47
N ILE A 142 -14.41 -9.33 3.78
CA ILE A 142 -13.23 -10.11 4.13
C ILE A 142 -12.36 -9.30 5.08
N PRO A 143 -12.05 -9.78 6.30
CA PRO A 143 -11.19 -9.08 7.26
C PRO A 143 -9.69 -9.28 6.90
N ARG A 144 -9.32 -8.98 5.66
CA ARG A 144 -7.98 -9.08 5.08
C ARG A 144 -7.73 -7.90 4.13
N ASN A 145 -6.47 -7.54 3.93
CA ASN A 145 -6.08 -6.50 2.97
C ASN A 145 -6.14 -7.08 1.55
N VAL A 146 -7.32 -7.06 0.93
CA VAL A 146 -7.54 -7.51 -0.46
C VAL A 146 -7.79 -6.29 -1.34
N GLU A 147 -6.98 -6.12 -2.37
CA GLU A 147 -7.09 -5.04 -3.34
C GLU A 147 -7.41 -5.63 -4.72
N LEU A 148 -8.46 -5.10 -5.35
CA LEU A 148 -8.91 -5.44 -6.69
C LEU A 148 -8.40 -4.33 -7.62
N ILE A 149 -7.50 -4.69 -8.54
CA ILE A 149 -6.90 -3.75 -9.48
C ILE A 149 -7.38 -4.12 -10.88
N ARG A 150 -8.19 -3.27 -11.47
CA ARG A 150 -8.60 -3.38 -12.87
C ARG A 150 -7.43 -2.91 -13.75
N TYR A 151 -7.08 -3.67 -14.78
CA TYR A 151 -6.11 -3.23 -15.78
C TYR A 151 -6.74 -3.02 -17.15
N LYS A 152 -6.19 -2.09 -17.93
CA LYS A 152 -6.55 -1.88 -19.33
C LYS A 152 -5.32 -1.49 -20.14
N LEU A 153 -5.07 -2.17 -21.25
CA LEU A 153 -3.97 -1.84 -22.17
C LEU A 153 -4.50 -0.96 -23.30
N PHE A 154 -3.73 0.04 -23.70
CA PHE A 154 -4.05 0.91 -24.84
C PHE A 154 -2.85 0.97 -25.79
N GLY A 155 -3.09 0.73 -27.08
CA GLY A 155 -2.00 0.61 -28.04
C GLY A 155 -1.01 -0.50 -27.64
N ASP A 156 0.29 -0.22 -27.78
CA ASP A 156 1.38 -1.15 -27.49
C ASP A 156 2.18 -0.79 -26.22
N ASP A 157 1.99 0.43 -25.70
CA ASP A 157 2.89 1.07 -24.74
C ASP A 157 2.18 1.66 -23.51
N LEU A 158 0.84 1.66 -23.46
CA LEU A 158 0.09 2.25 -22.36
C LEU A 158 -0.63 1.19 -21.53
N LEU A 159 -0.45 1.27 -20.22
CA LEU A 159 -1.12 0.45 -19.22
C LEU A 159 -1.84 1.37 -18.24
N LEU A 160 -3.13 1.13 -18.03
CA LEU A 160 -3.91 1.69 -16.94
C LEU A 160 -4.06 0.64 -15.84
N LEU A 161 -3.85 1.07 -14.59
CA LEU A 161 -4.18 0.32 -13.38
C LEU A 161 -5.15 1.17 -12.56
N ASP A 162 -6.28 0.58 -12.20
CA ASP A 162 -7.41 1.25 -11.54
C ASP A 162 -7.79 0.44 -10.28
N LEU A 163 -7.62 1.04 -9.11
CA LEU A 163 -7.95 0.39 -7.83
C LEU A 163 -9.47 0.46 -7.64
N VAL A 164 -10.14 -0.69 -7.68
CA VAL A 164 -11.60 -0.79 -7.68
C VAL A 164 -12.18 -0.74 -6.26
N ASN A 165 -11.39 -1.07 -5.23
CA ASN A 165 -11.81 -0.97 -3.84
C ASN A 165 -10.73 -0.33 -2.97
N ALA A 166 -11.13 0.62 -2.13
CA ALA A 166 -10.33 1.10 -1.02
C ALA A 166 -10.85 0.43 0.25
N VAL A 167 -10.28 -0.72 0.64
CA VAL A 167 -10.65 -1.38 1.90
C VAL A 167 -9.37 -1.62 2.70
N SER A 168 -9.28 -0.93 3.84
CA SER A 168 -8.33 -1.27 4.90
C SER A 168 -9.06 -2.08 5.97
N VAL A 169 -8.38 -3.03 6.63
CA VAL A 169 -8.98 -3.84 7.72
C VAL A 169 -9.45 -2.96 8.90
N GLY A 170 -8.99 -1.71 9.01
CA GLY A 170 -9.50 -0.72 9.97
C GLY A 170 -10.98 -0.38 9.77
N ASP A 171 -11.44 -0.31 8.52
CA ASP A 171 -12.82 0.09 8.18
C ASP A 171 -13.85 -1.02 8.50
N ALA A 172 -13.45 -2.28 8.30
CA ALA A 172 -14.30 -3.44 8.59
C ALA A 172 -14.52 -3.66 10.10
N ALA A 173 -13.56 -3.25 10.95
CA ALA A 173 -13.69 -3.31 12.40
C ALA A 173 -14.59 -2.19 12.95
N ALA A 174 -14.54 -0.99 12.36
CA ALA A 174 -15.39 0.13 12.74
C ALA A 174 -16.89 -0.12 12.44
N ALA A 175 -17.19 -0.82 11.34
CA ALA A 175 -18.57 -1.17 10.96
C ALA A 175 -19.22 -2.25 11.85
N LYS A 176 -18.43 -2.98 12.65
CA LYS A 176 -18.91 -4.05 13.56
C LYS A 176 -18.85 -3.68 15.05
N ALA A 177 -18.51 -2.45 15.40
CA ALA A 177 -18.41 -2.00 16.80
C ALA A 177 -19.77 -1.69 17.47
N GLY A 178 -20.87 -2.25 16.95
CA GLY A 178 -22.12 -2.39 17.68
C GLY A 178 -22.20 -3.81 18.25
N GLU A 179 -22.06 -3.92 19.57
CA GLU A 179 -22.28 -5.13 20.40
C GLU A 179 -21.07 -6.09 20.58
N VAL A 180 -20.39 -5.96 21.73
CA VAL A 180 -20.35 -6.93 22.87
C VAL A 180 -18.98 -6.91 23.60
N ASN A 181 -19.05 -6.48 24.85
CA ASN A 181 -18.25 -6.75 26.07
C ASN A 181 -16.77 -7.20 26.02
N VAL A 182 -15.96 -6.31 26.57
CA VAL A 182 -14.77 -6.48 27.43
C VAL A 182 -14.31 -7.89 27.79
N ALA A 183 -13.11 -8.24 27.30
CA ALA A 183 -12.19 -9.15 27.97
C ALA A 183 -10.78 -8.51 28.02
N ALA A 184 -10.17 -8.54 29.20
CA ALA A 184 -8.92 -7.84 29.53
C ALA A 184 -7.72 -8.34 28.69
N PRO A 185 -6.78 -7.46 28.28
CA PRO A 185 -5.62 -7.88 27.52
C PRO A 185 -4.58 -8.55 28.43
N ALA A 186 -4.23 -9.80 28.10
CA ALA A 186 -3.06 -10.48 28.64
C ALA A 186 -1.79 -9.78 28.12
N LYS A 187 -0.91 -9.38 29.05
CA LYS A 187 0.37 -8.70 28.76
C LYS A 187 1.29 -9.60 27.92
N PRO A 188 1.72 -9.17 26.71
CA PRO A 188 2.80 -9.85 26.00
C PRO A 188 4.15 -9.53 26.64
N LYS A 189 5.00 -10.54 26.77
CA LYS A 189 6.38 -10.43 27.25
C LYS A 189 7.23 -9.61 26.27
N ALA A 190 7.98 -8.66 26.83
CA ALA A 190 8.81 -7.72 26.10
C ALA A 190 10.04 -8.38 25.44
N LEU A 191 10.13 -8.25 24.12
CA LEU A 191 11.38 -8.29 23.36
C LEU A 191 11.48 -6.98 22.56
N GLY A 192 12.49 -6.15 22.87
CA GLY A 192 12.79 -4.89 22.16
C GLY A 192 11.92 -3.70 22.58
N LYS A 193 12.57 -2.59 22.96
CA LYS A 193 12.02 -1.49 23.78
C LYS A 193 11.46 -0.30 22.96
N ASP A 194 11.11 -0.54 21.70
CA ASP A 194 10.61 0.53 20.82
C ASP A 194 9.09 0.60 20.88
N LYS A 195 8.58 1.77 21.26
CA LYS A 195 7.14 2.04 21.32
C LYS A 195 6.53 2.06 19.93
N THR A 196 5.31 1.55 19.81
CA THR A 196 4.59 1.63 18.53
C THR A 196 4.25 3.08 18.17
N ALA A 197 3.96 3.35 16.90
CA ALA A 197 3.51 4.67 16.47
C ALA A 197 2.25 5.11 17.23
N GLU A 198 1.30 4.19 17.42
CA GLU A 198 0.09 4.38 18.21
C GLU A 198 0.39 4.70 19.68
N GLU A 199 1.31 3.96 20.31
CA GLU A 199 1.75 4.24 21.69
C GLU A 199 2.44 5.59 21.82
N GLN A 200 3.25 5.97 20.83
CA GLN A 200 3.92 7.27 20.79
C GLN A 200 2.91 8.41 20.63
N LEU A 201 1.93 8.25 19.73
CA LEU A 201 0.86 9.22 19.54
C LEU A 201 -0.02 9.35 20.79
N ALA A 202 -0.39 8.23 21.44
CA ALA A 202 -1.18 8.22 22.66
C ALA A 202 -0.49 8.97 23.82
N GLN A 203 0.84 8.93 23.87
CA GLN A 203 1.66 9.62 24.87
C GLN A 203 2.12 11.02 24.46
N ALA A 204 1.79 11.46 23.24
CA ALA A 204 2.16 12.77 22.75
C ALA A 204 1.34 13.87 23.45
N HIS A 205 1.84 15.10 23.38
CA HIS A 205 1.13 16.26 23.90
C HIS A 205 -0.25 16.39 23.21
N PRO A 206 -1.27 16.94 23.89
CA PRO A 206 -2.59 17.15 23.30
C PRO A 206 -2.55 17.88 21.96
N GLU A 207 -1.67 18.88 21.83
CA GLU A 207 -1.51 19.64 20.59
C GLU A 207 -0.90 18.81 19.46
N THR A 208 0.05 17.92 19.75
CA THR A 208 0.61 16.99 18.76
C THR A 208 -0.43 15.98 18.27
N ARG A 209 -1.31 15.50 19.15
CA ARG A 209 -2.42 14.60 18.77
C ARG A 209 -3.43 15.30 17.86
N LYS A 210 -3.82 16.54 18.19
CA LYS A 210 -4.68 17.35 17.31
C LYS A 210 -4.01 17.65 15.97
N LEU A 211 -2.70 17.90 15.98
CA LEU A 211 -1.94 18.11 14.75
C LEU A 211 -1.93 16.84 13.89
N TYR A 212 -1.80 15.67 14.50
CA TYR A 212 -1.92 14.39 13.80
C TYR A 212 -3.30 14.22 13.18
N GLU A 213 -4.36 14.39 13.97
CA GLU A 213 -5.75 14.28 13.50
C GLU A 213 -6.02 15.20 12.31
N ALA A 214 -5.56 16.45 12.37
CA ALA A 214 -5.69 17.41 11.27
C ALA A 214 -4.89 16.98 10.03
N THR A 215 -3.67 16.49 10.21
CA THR A 215 -2.81 16.05 9.09
C THR A 215 -3.38 14.79 8.44
N ALA A 216 -3.77 13.79 9.24
CA ALA A 216 -4.35 12.54 8.77
C ALA A 216 -5.69 12.78 8.04
N SER A 217 -6.56 13.63 8.62
CA SER A 217 -7.83 14.01 7.98
C SER A 217 -7.61 14.68 6.63
N TYR A 218 -6.61 15.56 6.52
CA TYR A 218 -6.26 16.18 5.25
C TYR A 218 -5.77 15.16 4.22
N LEU A 219 -4.84 14.27 4.61
CA LEU A 219 -4.30 13.24 3.72
C LEU A 219 -5.37 12.27 3.22
N LEU A 220 -6.28 11.83 4.10
CA LEU A 220 -7.41 10.97 3.74
C LEU A 220 -8.42 11.69 2.82
N ALA A 221 -8.56 13.00 2.95
CA ALA A 221 -9.46 13.80 2.13
C ALA A 221 -8.90 14.13 0.73
N LEU A 222 -7.65 13.77 0.41
CA LEU A 222 -7.06 14.00 -0.92
C LEU A 222 -7.69 13.11 -2.00
N GLY A 223 -8.23 11.95 -1.64
CA GLY A 223 -8.96 11.09 -2.56
C GLY A 223 -9.62 9.91 -1.87
N ASP A 224 -10.72 9.42 -2.46
CA ASP A 224 -11.48 8.27 -1.96
C ASP A 224 -10.69 6.95 -1.97
N ASP A 225 -9.56 6.93 -2.69
CA ASP A 225 -8.67 5.79 -2.84
C ASP A 225 -7.52 5.78 -1.82
N VAL A 226 -7.46 6.76 -0.92
CA VAL A 226 -6.43 6.86 0.12
C VAL A 226 -6.76 5.98 1.31
N GLN A 227 -5.76 5.21 1.77
CA GLN A 227 -5.84 4.37 2.96
C GLN A 227 -4.75 4.74 3.96
N GLU A 228 -5.11 4.73 5.24
CA GLU A 228 -4.17 4.80 6.36
C GLU A 228 -3.81 3.40 6.85
N LYS A 229 -2.52 3.13 7.03
CA LYS A 229 -2.01 1.88 7.60
C LYS A 229 -1.15 2.16 8.82
N GLN A 230 -1.59 1.64 9.95
CA GLN A 230 -0.84 1.64 11.19
C GLN A 230 0.28 0.60 11.12
N LEU A 231 1.53 1.04 11.17
CA LEU A 231 2.70 0.19 11.21
C LEU A 231 3.43 0.36 12.54
N LYS A 232 4.43 -0.49 12.78
CA LYS A 232 5.14 -0.51 14.06
C LYS A 232 5.69 0.87 14.45
N GLN A 233 6.31 1.61 13.54
CA GLN A 233 7.01 2.86 13.86
C GLN A 233 6.37 4.13 13.28
N TYR A 234 5.43 3.99 12.35
CA TYR A 234 4.82 5.11 11.64
C TYR A 234 3.42 4.74 11.12
N MET A 235 2.69 5.75 10.66
CA MET A 235 1.42 5.61 9.95
C MET A 235 1.66 5.91 8.48
N ALA A 236 1.35 4.97 7.59
CA ALA A 236 1.50 5.15 6.14
C ALA A 236 0.18 5.58 5.50
N PHE A 237 0.23 6.58 4.63
CA PHE A 237 -0.87 7.00 3.78
C PHE A 237 -0.56 6.61 2.34
N ARG A 238 -1.44 5.82 1.74
CA ARG A 238 -1.18 5.12 0.48
C ARG A 238 -2.39 5.04 -0.42
N ARG A 239 -2.12 4.96 -1.72
CA ARG A 239 -3.01 4.42 -2.75
C ARG A 239 -2.52 3.01 -3.09
N LEU A 240 -2.12 2.77 -4.34
CA LEU A 240 -1.31 1.60 -4.69
C LEU A 240 0.06 1.64 -3.97
N LYS A 241 0.66 2.82 -3.94
CA LYS A 241 1.96 3.14 -3.31
C LYS A 241 1.76 4.10 -2.14
N ASN A 242 2.70 4.09 -1.21
CA ASN A 242 2.76 5.12 -0.19
C ASN A 242 3.10 6.48 -0.82
N PHE A 243 2.43 7.54 -0.37
CA PHE A 243 2.79 8.91 -0.73
C PHE A 243 3.15 9.76 0.48
N ALA A 244 2.71 9.37 1.68
CA ALA A 244 3.15 10.02 2.92
C ALA A 244 3.29 9.00 4.06
N CYS A 245 4.20 9.26 5.00
CA CYS A 245 4.31 8.52 6.25
C CYS A 245 4.43 9.50 7.42
N ILE A 246 3.71 9.26 8.51
CA ILE A 246 3.78 10.10 9.71
C ILE A 246 4.44 9.32 10.85
N VAL A 247 5.50 9.89 11.40
CA VAL A 247 6.15 9.44 12.63
C VAL A 247 5.78 10.41 13.76
N PRO A 248 4.98 9.97 14.76
CA PRO A 248 4.63 10.81 15.88
C PRO A 248 5.77 10.85 16.92
N TYR A 249 6.12 12.04 17.39
CA TYR A 249 6.94 12.25 18.60
C TYR A 249 6.09 12.94 19.67
N LYS A 250 6.66 13.19 20.86
CA LYS A 250 5.93 13.84 21.95
C LYS A 250 5.44 15.25 21.60
N ASP A 251 6.27 16.03 20.92
CA ASP A 251 6.11 17.47 20.71
C ASP A 251 6.07 17.88 19.23
N LYS A 252 6.14 16.92 18.31
CA LYS A 252 6.17 17.14 16.85
C LYS A 252 5.75 15.90 16.09
N LEU A 253 5.46 16.09 14.80
CA LEU A 253 5.34 15.03 13.80
C LEU A 253 6.49 15.14 12.81
N LEU A 254 7.06 14.02 12.39
CA LEU A 254 7.83 13.95 11.15
C LEU A 254 6.93 13.37 10.06
N VAL A 255 6.87 14.03 8.92
CA VAL A 255 6.09 13.61 7.76
C VAL A 255 7.04 13.34 6.61
N MET A 256 7.18 12.08 6.25
CA MET A 256 7.99 11.66 5.11
C MET A 256 7.13 11.70 3.86
N LEU A 257 7.61 12.36 2.82
CA LEU A 257 6.95 12.52 1.53
C LEU A 257 7.76 11.84 0.44
N LYS A 258 7.05 11.15 -0.45
CA LYS A 258 7.62 10.54 -1.64
C LYS A 258 7.81 11.59 -2.74
N LEU A 259 8.63 12.59 -2.44
CA LEU A 259 9.01 13.65 -3.35
C LEU A 259 10.51 13.66 -3.51
N ASP A 260 10.97 13.99 -4.72
CA ASP A 260 12.39 14.25 -4.97
C ASP A 260 12.79 15.55 -4.25
N PRO A 261 13.71 15.49 -3.25
CA PRO A 261 14.16 16.68 -2.52
C PRO A 261 14.79 17.74 -3.42
N ASP A 262 15.32 17.36 -4.60
CA ASP A 262 15.93 18.30 -5.55
C ASP A 262 14.88 19.22 -6.22
N THR A 263 13.60 18.87 -6.12
CA THR A 263 12.45 19.65 -6.63
C THR A 263 11.79 20.55 -5.57
N VAL A 264 12.36 20.59 -4.36
CA VAL A 264 11.79 21.32 -3.21
C VAL A 264 12.84 22.23 -2.60
N ALA A 265 12.45 23.47 -2.28
CA ALA A 265 13.32 24.36 -1.52
C ALA A 265 13.45 23.84 -0.08
N ILE A 266 14.66 23.42 0.29
CA ILE A 266 14.94 22.90 1.63
C ILE A 266 15.06 24.07 2.63
N GLU A 267 14.25 24.02 3.68
CA GLU A 267 14.14 25.06 4.71
C GLU A 267 14.60 24.49 6.06
N ALA A 268 15.65 25.08 6.63
CA ALA A 268 16.21 24.64 7.90
C ALA A 268 15.16 24.59 9.02
N GLY A 269 15.03 23.42 9.66
CA GLY A 269 14.08 23.19 10.75
C GLY A 269 12.66 22.82 10.32
N PHE A 270 12.35 22.88 9.03
CA PHE A 270 11.06 22.47 8.45
C PHE A 270 11.20 21.29 7.49
N SER A 271 12.10 21.35 6.50
CA SER A 271 12.27 20.27 5.51
C SER A 271 13.72 19.77 5.46
N ARG A 272 13.90 18.51 5.05
CA ARG A 272 15.21 17.85 5.00
C ARG A 272 15.23 16.73 3.95
N ASP A 273 16.32 16.64 3.19
CA ASP A 273 16.65 15.47 2.36
C ASP A 273 17.17 14.33 3.26
N VAL A 274 16.51 13.17 3.18
CA VAL A 274 16.83 11.99 3.99
C VAL A 274 17.38 10.80 3.19
N ARG A 275 17.64 10.94 1.88
CA ARG A 275 18.12 9.87 0.99
C ARG A 275 19.32 9.09 1.54
N ASN A 276 20.16 9.76 2.35
CA ASN A 276 21.41 9.21 2.90
C ASN A 276 21.44 9.10 4.43
N ILE A 277 20.30 9.30 5.11
CA ILE A 277 20.29 9.54 6.56
C ILE A 277 19.59 8.42 7.34
N GLY A 278 18.86 7.54 6.64
CA GLY A 278 18.05 6.51 7.26
C GLY A 278 16.83 7.14 7.94
N SER A 279 15.64 6.74 7.51
CA SER A 279 14.37 7.24 8.01
C SER A 279 13.39 6.08 8.23
N TRP A 280 12.36 6.34 9.01
CA TRP A 280 11.21 5.43 9.09
C TRP A 280 10.18 5.82 8.04
N GLY A 281 9.49 4.82 7.48
CA GLY A 281 8.55 5.05 6.39
C GLY A 281 9.21 5.19 5.04
N THR A 282 8.42 5.60 4.06
CA THR A 282 8.84 5.81 2.68
C THR A 282 8.87 7.28 2.33
N GLY A 283 9.83 7.65 1.49
CA GLY A 283 9.96 8.99 0.98
C GLY A 283 11.32 9.60 1.31
N ASP A 284 11.77 10.46 0.41
CA ASP A 284 13.11 11.05 0.43
C ASP A 284 13.12 12.45 1.06
N LEU A 285 11.95 13.06 1.25
CA LEU A 285 11.76 14.36 1.85
C LEU A 285 11.08 14.24 3.22
N GLU A 286 11.74 14.70 4.28
CA GLU A 286 11.16 14.80 5.62
C GLU A 286 10.66 16.22 5.89
N LEU A 287 9.44 16.36 6.39
CA LEU A 287 8.90 17.59 6.97
C LEU A 287 8.75 17.46 8.49
N THR A 288 9.07 18.51 9.23
CA THR A 288 8.85 18.58 10.68
C THR A 288 7.70 19.52 10.99
N LEU A 289 6.61 18.98 11.53
CA LEU A 289 5.43 19.75 11.94
C LEU A 289 5.36 19.86 13.46
N ARG A 290 5.30 21.08 13.99
CA ARG A 290 5.16 21.32 15.45
C ARG A 290 3.83 21.97 15.81
N ASN A 291 3.17 22.59 14.84
CA ASN A 291 1.94 23.35 15.04
C ASN A 291 1.17 23.49 13.70
N GLN A 292 0.02 24.16 13.76
CA GLN A 292 -0.87 24.38 12.61
C GLN A 292 -0.25 25.24 11.50
N ASN A 293 0.67 26.16 11.81
CA ASN A 293 1.35 26.95 10.78
C ASN A 293 2.32 26.08 9.97
N ASP A 294 3.00 25.13 10.61
CA ASP A 294 3.82 24.15 9.90
C ASP A 294 2.95 23.26 9.00
N LEU A 295 1.78 22.83 9.48
CA LEU A 295 0.84 22.07 8.65
C LEU A 295 0.38 22.89 7.44
N ALA A 296 -0.01 24.16 7.63
CA ALA A 296 -0.42 25.04 6.54
C ALA A 296 0.69 25.20 5.47
N ARG A 297 1.96 25.28 5.90
CA ARG A 297 3.12 25.30 4.99
C ARG A 297 3.34 23.96 4.28
N ALA A 298 2.98 22.85 4.91
CA ALA A 298 3.15 21.51 4.35
C ALA A 298 2.08 21.13 3.32
N LEU A 299 0.87 21.71 3.37
CA LEU A 299 -0.25 21.33 2.49
C LEU A 299 0.13 21.23 1.00
N PRO A 300 0.83 22.20 0.39
CA PRO A 300 1.20 22.10 -1.03
C PRO A 300 2.14 20.92 -1.32
N LEU A 301 3.01 20.56 -0.38
CA LEU A 301 3.92 19.41 -0.53
C LEU A 301 3.19 18.08 -0.29
N LEU A 302 2.22 18.04 0.63
CA LEU A 302 1.36 16.86 0.85
C LEU A 302 0.54 16.57 -0.43
N GLU A 303 -0.08 17.59 -1.01
CA GLU A 303 -0.84 17.49 -2.25
C GLU A 303 0.04 17.10 -3.44
N ARG A 304 1.25 17.67 -3.56
CA ARG A 304 2.22 17.25 -4.57
C ARG A 304 2.60 15.78 -4.41
N SER A 305 2.91 15.34 -3.19
CA SER A 305 3.30 13.96 -2.92
C SER A 305 2.18 12.99 -3.33
N TYR A 306 0.92 13.34 -3.07
CA TYR A 306 -0.25 12.59 -3.52
C TYR A 306 -0.35 12.58 -5.06
N ASN A 307 -0.31 13.72 -5.73
CA ASN A 307 -0.49 13.80 -7.18
C ASN A 307 0.62 13.10 -7.98
N GLU A 308 1.85 13.09 -7.46
CA GLU A 308 3.02 12.52 -8.13
C GLU A 308 3.17 10.99 -7.91
N ASN A 309 2.37 10.34 -7.02
CA ASN A 309 2.56 8.94 -6.61
C ASN A 309 1.33 8.05 -6.56
#